data_AF-A0A2G5QL13-F1
#
_entry.id   AF-A0A2G5QL13-F1
#
_cell.length_a   1.000
_cell.length_b   1.000
_cell.length_c   1.000
_cell.angle_alpha   90.00
_cell.angle_beta   90.00
_cell.angle_gamma   90.00
#
_symmetry.space_group_name_H-M   'P 1'
#
loop_
_entity.id
_entity.type
_entity.pdbx_description
1 polymer ?
#
loop_
_entity_poly.entity_id
_entity_poly.type
_entity_poly.pdbx_seq_one_letter_code
_entity_poly.pdbx_strand_id
1 'polypeptide(L)'
;MNPLDIRHSDRLKTAADAKAALLAKFKPRVASIDPLFAERASLRAQELVEVRKVRADAKAAIKQAAADAEAAQIEAQAALDADALSAKRGERKERKALSASEAKAKRDAKYAARKARN
;
A
#
# COMPACT_ATOMS: atom_id res chain seq x y z
N MET A 1 20.36 -79.92 6.51
CA MET A 1 21.07 -79.43 5.31
C MET A 1 21.72 -78.11 5.67
N ASN A 2 23.05 -78.00 5.53
CA ASN A 2 23.75 -76.74 5.79
C ASN A 2 23.32 -75.73 4.71
N PRO A 3 22.82 -74.54 5.08
CA PRO A 3 22.44 -73.49 4.13
C PRO A 3 23.64 -72.87 3.39
N LEU A 4 24.85 -73.38 3.65
CA LEU A 4 26.12 -72.90 3.12
C LEU A 4 26.67 -73.76 1.96
N ASP A 5 26.09 -74.94 1.70
CA ASP A 5 26.48 -75.81 0.57
C ASP A 5 25.74 -75.44 -0.72
N ILE A 6 25.86 -74.17 -1.11
CA ILE A 6 25.37 -73.71 -2.41
C ILE A 6 26.37 -74.16 -3.48
N ARG A 7 25.92 -75.01 -4.42
CA ARG A 7 26.76 -75.50 -5.52
C ARG A 7 27.29 -74.31 -6.32
N HIS A 8 28.51 -74.43 -6.85
CA HIS A 8 29.12 -73.36 -7.63
C HIS A 8 28.25 -72.90 -8.81
N SER A 9 27.53 -73.83 -9.45
CA SER A 9 26.54 -73.56 -10.50
C SER A 9 25.43 -72.61 -10.05
N ASP A 10 24.97 -72.75 -8.81
CA ASP A 10 23.84 -71.98 -8.28
C ASP A 10 24.29 -70.56 -7.95
N ARG A 11 25.55 -70.39 -7.49
CA ARG A 11 26.19 -69.06 -7.32
C ARG A 11 26.36 -68.31 -8.64
N LEU A 12 26.72 -69.01 -9.72
CA LEU A 12 26.84 -68.39 -11.05
C LEU A 12 25.47 -67.96 -11.59
N LYS A 13 24.42 -68.77 -11.38
CA LYS A 13 23.06 -68.41 -11.77
C LYS A 13 22.55 -67.19 -11.00
N THR A 14 22.69 -67.16 -9.67
CA THR A 14 22.25 -66.01 -8.88
C THR A 14 22.99 -64.72 -9.24
N ALA A 15 24.28 -64.79 -9.54
CA ALA A 15 25.05 -63.63 -10.00
C ALA A 15 24.59 -63.14 -11.39
N ALA A 16 24.30 -64.07 -12.32
CA ALA A 16 23.76 -63.74 -13.64
C ALA A 16 22.38 -63.09 -13.54
N ASP A 17 21.49 -63.66 -12.71
CA ASP A 17 20.14 -63.14 -12.48
C ASP A 17 20.17 -61.76 -11.80
N ALA A 18 21.06 -61.56 -10.82
CA ALA A 18 21.25 -60.26 -10.17
C ALA A 18 21.76 -59.19 -11.14
N LYS A 19 22.70 -59.55 -12.03
CA LYS A 19 23.20 -58.64 -13.07
C LYS A 19 22.11 -58.31 -14.10
N ALA A 20 21.32 -59.29 -14.51
CA ALA A 20 20.17 -59.07 -15.40
C ALA A 20 19.13 -58.14 -14.76
N ALA A 21 18.81 -58.35 -13.48
CA ALA A 21 17.88 -57.50 -12.73
C ALA A 21 18.41 -56.07 -12.56
N LEU A 22 19.71 -55.89 -12.36
CA LEU A 22 20.34 -54.56 -12.28
C LEU A 22 20.27 -53.83 -13.62
N LEU A 23 20.65 -54.49 -14.72
CA LEU A 23 20.61 -53.92 -16.07
C LEU A 23 19.18 -53.58 -16.50
N ALA A 24 18.18 -54.33 -16.05
CA ALA A 24 16.77 -54.03 -16.30
C ALA A 24 16.33 -52.69 -15.69
N LYS A 25 16.95 -52.24 -14.60
CA LYS A 25 16.68 -50.92 -13.97
C LYS A 25 17.34 -49.76 -14.70
N PHE A 26 18.40 -50.02 -15.46
CA PHE A 26 19.11 -49.01 -16.27
C PHE A 26 18.54 -48.85 -17.68
N LYS A 27 17.31 -49.33 -17.93
CA LYS A 27 16.61 -49.02 -19.17
C LYS A 27 16.33 -47.51 -19.25
N PRO A 28 16.57 -46.85 -20.39
CA PRO A 28 16.23 -45.45 -20.58
C PRO A 28 14.76 -45.22 -20.23
N ARG A 29 14.51 -44.33 -19.27
CA ARG A 29 13.16 -43.87 -18.99
C ARG A 29 12.70 -43.02 -20.17
N VAL A 30 11.46 -43.22 -20.61
CA VAL A 30 10.84 -42.36 -21.64
C VAL A 30 10.93 -40.91 -21.17
N ALA A 31 11.36 -40.01 -22.07
CA ALA A 31 11.44 -38.59 -21.78
C ALA A 31 10.05 -38.08 -21.34
N SER A 32 9.99 -37.48 -20.15
CA SER A 32 8.78 -36.81 -19.68
C SER A 32 8.70 -35.45 -20.36
N ILE A 33 7.91 -35.36 -21.42
CA ILE A 33 7.64 -34.10 -22.11
C ILE A 33 6.48 -33.42 -21.38
N ASP A 34 6.62 -32.12 -21.10
CA ASP A 34 5.51 -31.32 -20.57
C ASP A 34 4.39 -31.23 -21.61
N PRO A 35 3.17 -31.71 -21.30
CA PRO A 35 2.05 -31.65 -22.24
C PRO A 35 1.68 -30.21 -22.63
N LEU A 36 2.03 -29.22 -21.81
CA LEU A 36 1.70 -27.80 -22.03
C LEU A 36 2.88 -26.97 -22.54
N PHE A 37 3.96 -27.61 -23.01
CA PHE A 37 5.17 -26.89 -23.42
C PHE A 37 4.89 -25.79 -24.47
N ALA A 38 4.02 -26.09 -25.43
CA ALA A 38 3.63 -25.15 -26.48
C ALA A 38 2.83 -23.94 -25.95
N GLU A 39 2.01 -24.13 -24.91
CA GLU A 39 1.12 -23.11 -24.35
C GLU A 39 1.78 -22.29 -23.22
N ARG A 40 2.86 -22.82 -22.64
CA ARG A 40 3.54 -22.18 -21.51
C ARG A 40 4.02 -20.75 -21.81
N ALA A 41 4.39 -20.47 -23.06
CA ALA A 41 4.80 -19.13 -23.48
C ALA A 41 3.63 -18.14 -23.50
N SER A 42 2.45 -18.55 -23.98
CA SER A 42 1.27 -17.70 -24.01
C SER A 42 0.72 -17.47 -22.59
N LEU A 43 0.70 -18.50 -21.74
CA LEU A 43 0.30 -18.37 -20.33
C LEU A 43 1.15 -17.34 -19.59
N ARG A 44 2.49 -17.43 -19.70
CA ARG A 44 3.39 -16.44 -19.10
C ARG A 44 3.17 -15.04 -19.65
N ALA A 45 2.89 -14.90 -20.94
CA ALA A 45 2.63 -13.61 -21.55
C ALA A 45 1.34 -12.97 -20.98
N GLN A 46 0.29 -13.77 -20.79
CA GLN A 46 -0.97 -13.34 -20.17
C GLN A 46 -0.75 -12.91 -18.71
N GLU A 47 -0.09 -13.75 -17.91
CA GLU A 47 0.26 -13.43 -16.52
C GLU A 47 1.08 -12.14 -16.42
N LEU A 48 2.06 -11.95 -17.30
CA LEU A 48 2.87 -10.72 -17.33
C LEU A 48 2.04 -9.48 -17.67
N VAL A 49 1.05 -9.60 -18.56
CA VAL A 49 0.13 -8.49 -18.88
C VAL A 49 -0.70 -8.13 -17.66
N GLU A 50 -1.23 -9.11 -16.94
CA GLU A 50 -2.00 -8.89 -15.71
C GLU A 50 -1.15 -8.23 -14.62
N VAL A 51 0.07 -8.73 -14.38
CA VAL A 51 1.00 -8.15 -13.41
C VAL A 51 1.34 -6.70 -13.79
N ARG A 52 1.51 -6.40 -15.08
CA ARG A 52 1.78 -5.04 -15.55
C ARG A 52 0.58 -4.12 -15.33
N LYS A 53 -0.65 -4.59 -15.58
CA LYS A 53 -1.88 -3.83 -15.29
C LYS A 53 -1.98 -3.51 -13.80
N VAL A 54 -1.89 -4.52 -12.93
CA VAL A 54 -1.93 -4.33 -11.48
C VAL A 54 -0.88 -3.33 -11.00
N ARG A 55 0.35 -3.40 -11.52
CA ARG A 55 1.41 -2.44 -11.17
C ARG A 55 1.12 -1.03 -11.69
N ALA A 56 0.52 -0.89 -12.87
CA ALA A 56 0.14 0.40 -13.41
C ALA A 56 -0.98 1.04 -12.57
N ASP A 57 -1.99 0.26 -12.21
CA ASP A 57 -3.12 0.71 -11.39
C ASP A 57 -2.65 1.12 -9.99
N ALA A 58 -1.76 0.34 -9.36
CA ALA A 58 -1.17 0.67 -8.08
C ALA A 58 -0.36 1.99 -8.13
N LYS A 59 0.43 2.21 -9.19
CA LYS A 59 1.16 3.47 -9.39
C LYS A 59 0.22 4.65 -9.59
N ALA A 60 -0.86 4.47 -10.35
CA ALA A 60 -1.86 5.50 -10.56
C ALA A 60 -2.56 5.87 -9.24
N ALA A 61 -2.92 4.87 -8.42
CA ALA A 61 -3.52 5.08 -7.11
C ALA A 61 -2.58 5.84 -6.15
N ILE A 62 -1.29 5.50 -6.11
CA ILE A 62 -0.30 6.23 -5.31
C ILE A 62 -0.19 7.69 -5.76
N LYS A 63 -0.12 7.93 -7.06
CA LYS A 63 -0.04 9.29 -7.61
C LYS A 63 -1.29 10.10 -7.29
N GLN A 64 -2.47 9.48 -7.39
CA GLN A 64 -3.73 10.13 -7.04
C GLN A 64 -3.79 10.45 -5.55
N ALA A 65 -3.45 9.51 -4.68
CA ALA A 65 -3.42 9.74 -3.23
C ALA A 65 -2.45 10.86 -2.82
N ALA A 66 -1.30 10.97 -3.49
CA ALA A 66 -0.37 12.07 -3.27
C ALA A 66 -0.96 13.42 -3.70
N ALA A 67 -1.57 13.48 -4.88
CA ALA A 67 -2.24 14.70 -5.37
C ALA A 67 -3.42 15.12 -4.46
N ASP A 68 -4.21 14.16 -3.99
CA ASP A 68 -5.33 14.40 -3.09
C ASP A 68 -4.83 14.90 -1.72
N ALA A 69 -3.72 14.36 -1.22
CA ALA A 69 -3.10 14.82 0.03
C ALA A 69 -2.54 16.25 -0.10
N GLU A 70 -1.91 16.59 -1.21
CA GLU A 70 -1.44 17.95 -1.49
C GLU A 70 -2.61 18.94 -1.58
N ALA A 71 -3.68 18.57 -2.30
CA ALA A 71 -4.89 19.39 -2.39
C ALA A 71 -5.52 19.62 -1.00
N ALA A 72 -5.64 18.57 -0.19
CA ALA A 72 -6.17 18.67 1.17
C ALA A 72 -5.31 19.57 2.07
N GLN A 73 -3.99 19.55 1.94
CA GLN A 73 -3.10 20.45 2.67
C GLN A 73 -3.29 21.91 2.28
N ILE A 74 -3.43 22.18 0.98
CA ILE A 74 -3.68 23.54 0.47
C ILE A 74 -5.03 24.06 0.99
N GLU A 75 -6.08 23.24 0.93
CA GLU A 75 -7.40 23.59 1.44
C GLU A 75 -7.39 23.82 2.96
N ALA A 76 -6.71 22.97 3.72
CA ALA A 76 -6.56 23.14 5.17
C ALA A 76 -5.82 24.45 5.50
N GLN A 77 -4.74 24.78 4.80
CA GLN A 77 -4.02 26.03 5.01
C GLN A 77 -4.88 27.25 4.65
N ALA A 78 -5.62 27.19 3.53
CA ALA A 78 -6.53 28.25 3.14
C ALA A 78 -7.65 28.47 4.18
N ALA A 79 -8.17 27.40 4.78
CA ALA A 79 -9.15 27.47 5.86
C ALA A 79 -8.56 28.13 7.11
N LEU A 80 -7.36 27.74 7.54
CA LEU A 80 -6.66 28.36 8.68
C LEU A 80 -6.40 29.85 8.45
N ASP A 81 -5.99 30.24 7.24
CA ASP A 81 -5.75 31.64 6.89
C ASP A 81 -7.05 32.46 6.89
N ALA A 82 -8.15 31.88 6.39
CA ALA A 82 -9.47 32.50 6.42
C ALA A 82 -9.98 32.70 7.86
N ASP A 83 -9.81 31.70 8.71
CA ASP A 83 -10.18 31.76 10.13
C ASP A 83 -9.35 32.81 10.88
N ALA A 84 -8.05 32.86 10.65
CA ALA A 84 -7.17 33.86 11.26
C ALA A 84 -7.54 35.29 10.83
N LEU A 85 -7.92 35.48 9.57
CA LEU A 85 -8.39 36.78 9.07
C LEU A 85 -9.75 37.16 9.67
N SER A 86 -10.65 36.19 9.81
CA SER A 86 -11.95 36.38 10.46
C SER A 86 -11.80 36.80 11.92
N ALA A 87 -10.93 36.11 12.67
CA ALA A 87 -10.61 36.43 14.07
C ALA A 87 -10.08 37.87 14.21
N LYS A 88 -9.08 38.26 13.40
CA LYS A 88 -8.55 39.63 13.39
C LYS A 88 -9.61 40.69 13.10
N ARG A 89 -10.56 40.38 12.19
CA ARG A 89 -11.68 41.27 11.88
C ARG A 89 -12.66 41.36 13.06
N GLY A 90 -12.93 40.26 13.76
CA GLY A 90 -13.72 40.20 14.99
C GLY A 90 -13.12 41.07 16.08
N GLU A 91 -11.85 40.85 16.43
CA GLU A 91 -11.12 41.63 17.43
C GLU A 91 -11.10 43.13 17.11
N ARG A 92 -10.94 43.50 15.84
CA ARG A 92 -10.99 44.92 15.42
C ARG A 92 -12.39 45.52 15.62
N LYS A 93 -13.45 44.75 15.35
CA LYS A 93 -14.84 45.20 15.57
C LYS A 93 -15.10 45.39 17.06
N GLU A 94 -14.69 44.44 17.90
CA GLU A 94 -14.84 44.51 19.36
C GLU A 94 -14.09 45.71 19.94
N ARG A 95 -12.83 45.92 19.56
CA ARG A 95 -12.07 47.11 19.99
C ARG A 95 -12.76 48.42 19.61
N LYS A 96 -13.27 48.52 18.38
CA LYS A 96 -14.02 49.71 17.94
C LYS A 96 -15.31 49.91 18.74
N ALA A 97 -16.04 48.83 19.04
CA ALA A 97 -17.25 48.88 19.84
C ALA A 97 -16.97 49.36 21.27
N LEU A 98 -15.91 48.83 21.90
CA LEU A 98 -15.45 49.25 23.23
C LEU A 98 -15.08 50.74 23.23
N SER A 99 -14.21 51.18 22.31
CA SER A 99 -13.83 52.61 22.22
C SER A 99 -15.02 53.53 21.97
N ALA A 100 -16.01 53.10 21.18
CA ALA A 100 -17.23 53.87 20.95
C ALA A 100 -18.10 53.96 22.22
N SER A 101 -18.23 52.87 22.98
CA SER A 101 -18.96 52.85 24.25
C SER A 101 -18.29 53.75 25.31
N GLU A 102 -16.97 53.70 25.42
CA GLU A 102 -16.20 54.54 26.33
C GLU A 102 -16.33 56.03 25.98
N ALA A 103 -16.24 56.36 24.68
CA ALA A 103 -16.40 57.74 24.22
C ALA A 103 -17.83 58.26 24.46
N LYS A 104 -18.85 57.40 24.33
CA LYS A 104 -20.23 57.74 24.68
C LYS A 104 -20.37 57.97 26.18
N ALA A 105 -19.87 57.06 27.02
CA ALA A 105 -19.91 57.20 28.47
C ALA A 105 -19.23 58.49 28.96
N LYS A 106 -18.06 58.85 28.38
CA LYS A 106 -17.38 60.14 28.68
C LYS A 106 -18.23 61.35 28.29
N ARG A 107 -18.89 61.32 27.13
CA ARG A 107 -19.79 62.40 26.70
C ARG A 107 -20.99 62.51 27.63
N ASP A 108 -21.64 61.39 27.94
CA ASP A 108 -22.81 61.35 28.82
C ASP A 108 -22.48 61.85 30.23
N ALA A 109 -21.31 61.48 30.78
CA ALA A 109 -20.81 62.01 32.06
C ALA A 109 -20.59 63.54 32.01
N LYS A 110 -20.02 64.05 30.91
CA LYS A 110 -19.82 65.50 30.73
C LYS A 110 -21.16 66.25 30.63
N TYR A 111 -22.14 65.68 29.92
CA TYR A 111 -23.49 66.24 29.85
C TYR A 111 -24.18 66.22 31.22
N ALA A 112 -24.08 65.13 31.97
CA ALA A 112 -24.61 65.03 33.32
C ALA A 112 -23.99 66.08 34.26
N ALA A 113 -22.67 66.23 34.24
CA ALA A 113 -21.97 67.25 35.03
C ALA A 113 -22.37 68.68 34.64
N ARG A 114 -22.57 68.96 33.35
CA ARG A 114 -23.06 70.27 32.89
C ARG A 114 -24.50 70.53 33.34
N LYS A 115 -25.37 69.51 33.25
CA LYS A 115 -26.75 69.59 33.72
C LYS A 115 -26.83 69.79 35.24
N ALA A 116 -25.92 69.22 36.01
CA ALA A 116 -25.86 69.43 37.46
C ALA A 116 -25.36 70.83 37.86
N ARG A 117 -24.80 71.60 36.91
CA ARG A 117 -24.25 72.94 37.12
C ARG A 117 -25.22 74.06 36.77
N ASN A 118 -26.30 73.74 36.05
CA ASN A 118 -27.37 74.64 35.62
C ASN A 118 -28.67 74.26 36.33
#